data_AF-A0A7K1AXZ5-F1
#
_entry.id   AF-A0A7K1AXZ5-F1
#
_cell.length_a   1.000
_cell.length_b   1.000
_cell.length_c   1.000
_cell.angle_alpha   90.00
_cell.angle_beta   90.00
_cell.angle_gamma   90.00
#
_symmetry.space_group_name_H-M   'P 1'
#
loop_
_entity.id
_entity.type
_entity.pdbx_description
1 polymer ?
#
loop_
_entity_poly.entity_id
_entity_poly.type
_entity_poly.pdbx_seq_one_letter_code
_entity_poly.pdbx_strand_id
1 'polypeptide(L)' 'MKRKVQPETMFKIALILAAAASFVFSISLYFSADKTDIAGRLNGIYVGIWVPSILALGALVIGGKKQS' A
#
# COMPACT_ATOMS: atom_id res chain seq x y z
N MET A 1 0.36 -23.39 20.83
CA MET A 1 -0.81 -22.52 21.08
C MET A 1 -1.14 -21.77 19.78
N LYS A 2 -2.13 -22.19 18.98
CA LYS A 2 -2.51 -21.46 17.74
C LYS A 2 -3.27 -20.19 18.12
N ARG A 3 -2.61 -19.03 18.09
CA ARG A 3 -3.25 -17.73 18.36
C ARG A 3 -4.29 -17.48 17.25
N LYS A 4 -5.59 -17.54 17.58
CA LYS A 4 -6.66 -17.15 16.65
C LYS A 4 -6.50 -15.66 16.37
N VAL A 5 -6.02 -15.32 15.17
CA VAL A 5 -5.93 -13.94 14.70
C VAL A 5 -7.35 -13.47 14.39
N GLN A 6 -7.74 -12.31 14.92
CA GLN A 6 -9.07 -11.77 14.62
C GLN A 6 -9.13 -11.34 13.14
N PRO A 7 -10.26 -11.52 12.44
CA PRO A 7 -10.38 -11.16 11.02
C PRO A 7 -10.01 -9.70 10.74
N GLU A 8 -10.35 -8.80 11.67
CA GLU A 8 -9.98 -7.38 11.57
C GLU A 8 -8.47 -7.15 11.62
N THR A 9 -7.76 -7.89 12.48
CA THR A 9 -6.29 -7.83 12.56
C THR A 9 -5.66 -8.35 11.27
N MET A 10 -6.20 -9.42 10.68
CA MET A 10 -5.74 -9.91 9.38
C MET A 10 -5.91 -8.88 8.27
N PHE A 11 -7.06 -8.19 8.23
CA PHE A 11 -7.34 -7.15 7.25
C PHE A 11 -6.39 -5.94 7.41
N LYS A 12 -6.16 -5.49 8.65
CA LYS A 12 -5.17 -4.43 8.95
C LYS A 12 -3.77 -4.80 8.48
N ILE A 13 -3.34 -6.03 8.76
CA ILE A 13 -2.04 -6.54 8.31
C ILE A 13 -1.96 -6.56 6.78
N ALA A 14 -3.01 -7.07 6.11
CA ALA A 14 -3.06 -7.11 4.66
C ALA A 14 -2.95 -5.71 4.03
N LEU A 15 -3.63 -4.70 4.59
CA LEU A 15 -3.53 -3.32 4.11
C LEU A 15 -2.15 -2.72 4.29
N ILE A 16 -1.53 -2.91 5.47
CA ILE A 16 -0.16 -2.42 5.71
C ILE A 16 0.83 -3.12 4.78
N LEU A 17 0.70 -4.44 4.59
CA LEU A 17 1.55 -5.18 3.67
C LEU A 17 1.35 -4.72 2.22
N ALA A 18 0.10 -4.46 1.79
CA ALA A 18 -0.19 -3.93 0.47
C ALA A 18 0.43 -2.54 0.25
N ALA A 19 0.30 -1.64 1.24
CA ALA A 19 0.90 -0.32 1.19
C ALA A 19 2.44 -0.39 1.16
N ALA A 20 3.05 -1.25 1.99
CA ALA A 20 4.50 -1.45 2.01
C ALA A 20 5.02 -2.06 0.70
N ALA A 21 4.33 -3.08 0.17
CA ALA A 21 4.67 -3.68 -1.11
C ALA A 21 4.57 -2.67 -2.26
N SER A 22 3.50 -1.86 -2.29
CA SER A 22 3.33 -0.80 -3.28
C SER A 22 4.44 0.25 -3.18
N PHE A 23 4.86 0.62 -1.97
CA PHE A 23 5.96 1.56 -1.76
C PHE A 23 7.31 1.01 -2.25
N VAL A 24 7.64 -0.23 -1.88
CA VAL A 24 8.89 -0.88 -2.34
C VAL A 24 8.88 -1.03 -3.86
N PHE A 25 7.74 -1.41 -4.44
CA PHE A 25 7.60 -1.53 -5.89
C PHE A 25 7.75 -0.18 -6.61
N SER A 26 7.19 0.90 -6.06
CA SER A 26 7.36 2.27 -6.56
C SER A 26 8.83 2.68 -6.61
N ILE A 27 9.57 2.48 -5.52
CA ILE A 27 11.00 2.76 -5.45
C ILE A 27 11.76 1.90 -6.47
N SER A 28 11.47 0.60 -6.50
CA SER A 28 12.13 -0.33 -7.42
C SER A 28 11.95 0.10 -8.88
N LEU A 29 10.73 0.47 -9.30
CA LEU A 29 10.47 0.96 -10.66
C LEU A 29 11.23 2.25 -10.95
N TYR A 30 11.19 3.22 -10.04
CA TYR A 30 11.83 4.52 -10.24
C TYR A 30 13.35 4.41 -10.41
N PHE A 31 14.01 3.51 -9.66
CA PHE A 31 15.45 3.32 -9.73
C PHE A 31 15.89 2.27 -10.77
N SER A 32 14.99 1.41 -11.24
CA SER A 32 15.28 0.48 -12.36
C SER A 32 15.17 1.17 -13.72
N ALA A 33 14.42 2.27 -13.82
CA ALA A 33 14.35 3.07 -15.03
C ALA A 33 15.63 3.90 -15.23
N ASP A 34 16.13 3.95 -16.46
CA ASP A 34 17.24 4.81 -16.83
C ASP A 34 16.93 6.28 -16.54
N LYS A 35 17.96 7.06 -16.20
CA LYS A 35 17.79 8.49 -15.88
C LYS A 35 17.19 9.30 -17.03
N THR A 36 17.46 8.88 -18.27
CA THR A 36 16.92 9.47 -19.50
C THR A 36 15.53 8.94 -19.86
N ASP A 37 15.08 7.84 -19.25
CA ASP A 37 13.72 7.32 -19.41
C ASP A 37 12.76 7.95 -18.39
N ILE A 38 12.23 9.11 -18.77
CA ILE A 38 11.26 9.85 -17.95
C ILE A 38 9.96 9.08 -17.77
N ALA A 39 9.51 8.33 -18.80
CA ALA A 39 8.27 7.57 -18.73
C ALA A 39 8.38 6.43 -17.70
N GLY A 40 9.51 5.71 -17.67
CA GLY A 40 9.79 4.69 -16.66
C GLY A 40 9.80 5.24 -15.24
N ARG A 41 10.41 6.42 -15.02
CA ARG A 41 10.42 7.08 -13.70
C ARG A 41 9.03 7.55 -13.27
N LEU A 42 8.20 8.04 -14.20
CA LEU A 42 6.82 8.43 -13.93
C LEU A 42 5.99 7.24 -13.43
N ASN A 43 6.18 6.05 -13.99
CA ASN A 43 5.50 4.84 -13.51
C ASN A 43 5.79 4.57 -12.03
N GLY A 44 7.05 4.73 -11.61
CA GLY A 44 7.42 4.62 -10.19
C GLY A 44 6.66 5.62 -9.31
N ILE A 45 6.54 6.88 -9.75
CA ILE A 45 5.81 7.94 -9.02
C ILE A 45 4.31 7.63 -8.98
N TYR A 46 3.69 7.23 -10.09
CA TYR A 46 2.26 6.90 -10.15
C TYR A 46 1.90 5.74 -9.22
N VAL A 47 2.73 4.71 -9.15
CA VAL A 47 2.57 3.62 -8.17
C VAL A 47 2.76 4.12 -6.74
N GLY A 48 3.68 5.07 -6.51
CA GLY A 48 3.88 5.68 -5.20
C GLY A 48 2.65 6.41 -4.67
N ILE A 49 1.88 7.05 -5.57
CA ILE A 49 0.62 7.74 -5.24
C ILE A 49 -0.47 6.75 -4.78
N TRP A 50 -0.38 5.46 -5.11
CA TRP A 50 -1.36 4.47 -4.63
C TRP A 50 -1.23 4.18 -3.14
N VAL A 51 -0.05 4.38 -2.53
CA VAL A 51 0.19 4.13 -1.10
C VAL A 51 -0.79 4.91 -0.21
N PRO A 52 -0.93 6.25 -0.32
CA PRO A 52 -1.93 6.99 0.45
C PRO A 52 -3.37 6.57 0.12
N SER A 53 -3.69 6.15 -1.10
CA SER A 53 -5.03 5.63 -1.45
C SER A 53 -5.36 4.31 -0.75
N ILE A 54 -4.40 3.38 -0.64
CA ILE A 54 -4.55 2.10 0.08
C ILE A 54 -4.75 2.37 1.58
N LEU A 55 -3.96 3.27 2.15
CA LEU A 55 -4.08 3.64 3.57
C LEU A 55 -5.39 4.37 3.86
N ALA A 56 -5.85 5.26 2.97
CA ALA A 56 -7.13 5.94 3.08
C ALA A 56 -8.30 4.95 3.01
N LEU A 57 -8.25 3.96 2.09
CA LEU A 57 -9.22 2.87 2.04
C LEU A 57 -9.23 2.08 3.36
N GLY A 58 -8.06 1.78 3.89
CA GLY A 58 -7.95 1.12 5.19
C GLY A 58 -8.59 1.92 6.33
N ALA A 59 -8.30 3.22 6.38
CA ALA A 59 -8.89 4.13 7.35
C ALA A 59 -10.41 4.23 7.20
N LEU A 60 -10.93 4.24 5.96
CA LEU A 60 -12.37 4.27 5.68
C LEU A 60 -13.07 3.00 6.16
N VAL A 61 -12.55 1.82 5.78
CA VAL A 61 -13.18 0.52 6.10
C VAL A 61 -13.12 0.23 7.61
N ILE A 62 -12.03 0.58 8.29
CA ILE A 62 -11.87 0.34 9.73
C ILE A 62 -12.57 1.44 10.55
N GLY A 63 -12.43 2.70 10.13
CA GLY A 63 -13.03 3.85 10.80
C GLY A 63 -14.56 3.86 10.72
N GLY A 64 -15.12 3.44 9.58
CA GLY A 64 -16.57 3.32 9.39
C GLY A 64 -17.24 2.29 10.31
N LYS A 65 -16.49 1.31 10.85
CA LYS A 65 -17.02 0.32 11.79
C LYS A 65 -17.25 0.85 13.21
N LYS A 66 -16.67 2.00 13.59
CA LYS A 66 -16.74 2.51 14.96
C LYS A 66 -18.02 3.31 15.28
N GLN A 67 -18.91 3.51 14.29
CA GLN A 67 -20.09 4.36 14.41
C GLN A 67 -21.43 3.60 14.30
N SER A 68 -21.43 2.26 14.39
CA SER A 68 -22.65 1.44 14.45
C SER A 68 -22.77 0.70 15.77
#